data_AF-A0A2S9GIZ5-F1
#
_entry.id   AF-A0A2S9GIZ5-F1
#
_cell.length_a   1.000
_cell.length_b   1.000
_cell.length_c   1.000
_cell.angle_alpha   90.00
_cell.angle_beta   90.00
_cell.angle_gamma   90.00
#
_symmetry.space_group_name_H-M   'P 1'
#
loop_
_entity.id
_entity.type
_entity.pdbx_description
1 polymer ?
#
loop_
_entity_poly.entity_id
_entity_poly.type
_entity_poly.pdbx_seq_one_letter_code
_entity_poly.pdbx_strand_id
1 'polypeptide(L)'
;NHIEIELAKLMMQKAAALYDTGDDAGAAEAANMAKYAAGEASVRAVDQAVQSLGGNGLTKEYGIASMLTASRLARIAPVSREMIL
;
A
#
# COMPACT_ATOMS: atom_id res chain seq x y z
N ASN A 1 10.27 0.15 -7.11
CA ASN A 1 9.78 0.24 -5.74
C ASN A 1 9.77 1.66 -5.17
N HIS A 2 10.92 2.32 -5.00
CA HIS A 2 10.95 3.67 -4.40
C HIS A 2 10.00 4.67 -5.09
N ILE A 3 9.99 4.69 -6.42
CA ILE A 3 9.07 5.54 -7.20
C ILE A 3 7.60 5.24 -6.89
N GLU A 4 7.21 3.96 -6.81
CA GLU A 4 5.82 3.54 -6.55
C GLU A 4 5.37 3.95 -5.14
N ILE A 5 6.28 3.89 -4.16
CA ILE A 5 6.03 4.36 -2.79
C ILE A 5 5.81 5.88 -2.77
N GLU A 6 6.67 6.66 -3.43
CA GLU A 6 6.52 8.12 -3.47
C GLU A 6 5.25 8.54 -4.22
N LEU A 7 4.86 7.83 -5.28
CA LEU A 7 3.59 8.06 -5.98
C LEU A 7 2.38 7.74 -5.09
N ALA A 8 2.40 6.62 -4.37
CA ALA A 8 1.33 6.27 -3.43
C ALA A 8 1.21 7.31 -2.30
N LYS A 9 2.34 7.76 -1.76
CA LYS A 9 2.42 8.81 -0.73
C LYS A 9 1.88 10.14 -1.25
N LEU A 10 2.25 10.55 -2.45
CA LEU A 10 1.75 11.78 -3.06
C LEU A 10 0.23 11.71 -3.27
N MET A 11 -0.31 10.56 -3.69
CA MET A 11 -1.75 10.35 -3.83
C MET A 11 -2.48 10.45 -2.47
N MET A 12 -1.89 9.88 -1.41
CA MET A 12 -2.41 10.00 -0.05
C MET A 12 -2.41 11.47 0.43
N GLN A 13 -1.33 12.20 0.17
CA GLN A 13 -1.24 13.63 0.50
C GLN A 13 -2.26 14.47 -0.27
N LYS A 14 -2.53 14.14 -1.54
CA LYS A 14 -3.61 14.76 -2.31
C LYS A 14 -4.98 14.51 -1.65
N ALA A 15 -5.26 13.28 -1.23
CA ALA A 15 -6.51 12.95 -0.56
C ALA A 15 -6.68 13.76 0.74
N ALA A 16 -5.61 13.85 1.55
CA ALA A 16 -5.61 14.66 2.77
C ALA A 16 -5.83 16.15 2.46
N ALA A 17 -5.14 16.70 1.46
CA ALA A 17 -5.30 18.11 1.08
C ALA A 17 -6.73 18.43 0.62
N LEU A 18 -7.36 17.56 -0.17
CA LEU A 18 -8.76 17.73 -0.59
C LEU A 18 -9.71 17.70 0.62
N TYR A 19 -9.49 16.76 1.53
CA TYR A 19 -10.27 16.65 2.76
C TYR A 19 -10.16 17.91 3.63
N ASP A 20 -8.94 18.43 3.83
CA ASP A 20 -8.68 19.64 4.61
C ASP A 20 -9.35 20.89 3.99
N THR A 21 -9.57 20.91 2.67
CA THR A 21 -10.29 21.99 1.96
C THR A 21 -11.82 21.82 1.96
N GLY A 22 -12.34 20.73 2.53
CA GLY A 22 -13.78 20.42 2.58
C GLY A 22 -14.34 19.79 1.30
N ASP A 23 -13.49 19.35 0.36
CA ASP A 23 -13.90 18.59 -0.82
C ASP A 23 -13.95 17.09 -0.48
N ASP A 24 -14.97 16.69 0.29
CA ASP A 24 -15.14 15.30 0.76
C ASP A 24 -15.24 14.29 -0.39
N ALA A 25 -15.88 14.67 -1.50
CA ALA A 25 -16.07 13.79 -2.65
C ALA A 25 -14.75 13.55 -3.39
N GLY A 26 -14.00 14.62 -3.69
CA GLY A 26 -12.68 14.51 -4.30
C GLY A 26 -11.68 13.79 -3.38
N ALA A 27 -11.76 14.04 -2.07
CA ALA A 27 -10.95 13.36 -1.07
C ALA A 27 -11.23 11.85 -1.04
N ALA A 28 -12.50 11.43 -1.08
CA ALA A 28 -12.87 10.01 -1.07
C ALA A 28 -12.36 9.26 -2.30
N GLU A 29 -12.47 9.86 -3.50
CA GLU A 29 -11.92 9.27 -4.72
C GLU A 29 -10.38 9.14 -4.63
N ALA A 30 -9.70 10.23 -4.27
CA ALA A 30 -8.24 10.23 -4.12
C ALA A 30 -7.77 9.25 -3.03
N ALA A 31 -8.51 9.11 -1.93
CA ALA A 31 -8.21 8.17 -0.85
C ALA A 31 -8.31 6.72 -1.33
N ASN A 32 -9.32 6.38 -2.13
CA ASN A 32 -9.46 5.05 -2.73
C ASN A 32 -8.28 4.74 -3.67
N MET A 33 -7.88 5.70 -4.51
CA MET A 33 -6.71 5.58 -5.37
C MET A 33 -5.41 5.42 -4.55
N ALA A 34 -5.25 6.21 -3.49
CA ALA A 34 -4.09 6.14 -2.59
C ALA A 34 -4.00 4.77 -1.91
N LYS A 35 -5.13 4.24 -1.42
CA LYS A 35 -5.20 2.92 -0.79
C LYS A 35 -4.83 1.81 -1.76
N TYR A 36 -5.32 1.87 -3.00
CA TYR A 36 -4.94 0.94 -4.05
C TYR A 36 -3.43 0.98 -4.29
N ALA A 37 -2.88 2.16 -4.58
CA ALA A 37 -1.47 2.34 -4.91
C ALA A 37 -0.54 1.91 -3.75
N ALA A 38 -0.90 2.25 -2.51
CA ALA A 38 -0.14 1.86 -1.32
C ALA A 38 -0.14 0.34 -1.10
N GLY A 39 -1.29 -0.32 -1.31
CA GLY A 39 -1.38 -1.78 -1.22
C GLY A 39 -0.47 -2.49 -2.23
N GLU A 40 -0.49 -2.06 -3.48
CA GLU A 40 0.35 -2.64 -4.54
C GLU A 40 1.85 -2.39 -4.29
N ALA A 41 2.21 -1.17 -3.89
CA ALA A 41 3.59 -0.82 -3.56
C ALA A 41 4.10 -1.64 -2.35
N SER A 42 3.28 -1.80 -1.32
CA SER A 42 3.60 -2.59 -0.12
C SER A 42 3.87 -4.06 -0.45
N VAL A 43 2.99 -4.71 -1.20
CA VAL A 43 3.16 -6.11 -1.61
C VAL A 43 4.44 -6.28 -2.41
N ARG A 44 4.67 -5.41 -3.39
CA ARG A 44 5.87 -5.47 -4.22
C ARG A 44 7.15 -5.28 -3.40
N ALA A 45 7.13 -4.41 -2.38
CA ALA A 45 8.27 -4.17 -1.50
C ALA A 45 8.60 -5.38 -0.64
N VAL A 46 7.60 -5.98 -0.03
CA VAL A 46 7.78 -7.18 0.80
C VAL A 46 8.25 -8.35 -0.05
N ASP A 47 7.64 -8.59 -1.21
CA ASP A 47 8.03 -9.69 -2.10
C ASP A 47 9.47 -9.52 -2.60
N GLN A 48 9.87 -8.31 -2.97
CA GLN A 48 11.25 -8.02 -3.36
C GLN A 48 12.24 -8.27 -2.21
N ALA A 49 11.89 -7.88 -0.98
CA ALA A 49 12.73 -8.11 0.20
C ALA A 49 12.89 -9.61 0.50
N VAL A 50 11.82 -10.40 0.39
CA VAL A 50 11.88 -11.87 0.51
C VAL A 50 12.81 -12.44 -0.54
N GLN A 51 12.65 -12.04 -1.80
CA GLN A 51 13.46 -12.56 -2.90
C GLN A 51 14.94 -12.22 -2.74
N SER A 52 15.27 -11.02 -2.25
CA SER A 52 16.65 -10.60 -2.00
C SER A 52 17.34 -11.41 -0.89
N LEU A 53 16.58 -11.87 0.11
CA LEU A 53 17.11 -12.66 1.22
C LEU A 53 17.01 -14.18 0.99
N GLY A 54 16.38 -14.62 -0.09
CA GLY A 54 16.12 -16.03 -0.36
C GLY A 54 15.33 -16.70 0.78
N GLY A 55 15.74 -17.90 1.19
CA GLY A 55 15.08 -18.63 2.29
C GLY A 55 15.04 -17.85 3.61
N ASN A 56 16.03 -16.99 3.86
CA ASN A 56 16.09 -16.16 5.08
C ASN A 56 14.97 -15.11 5.12
N GLY A 57 14.46 -14.69 3.95
CA GLY A 57 13.32 -13.77 3.88
C GLY A 57 12.01 -14.35 4.41
N LEU A 58 11.94 -15.69 4.53
CA LEU A 58 10.78 -16.42 5.04
C LEU A 58 10.94 -16.87 6.51
N THR A 59 12.09 -16.62 7.12
CA THR A 59 12.30 -16.93 8.54
C THR A 59 11.78 -15.80 9.43
N LYS A 60 11.63 -16.09 10.73
CA LYS A 60 11.21 -15.09 11.72
C LYS A 60 12.32 -14.09 12.07
N GLU A 61 13.57 -14.41 11.76
CA GLU A 61 14.77 -13.68 12.21
C GLU A 61 14.85 -12.26 11.65
N TYR A 62 14.32 -12.05 10.44
CA TYR A 62 14.33 -10.75 9.75
C TYR A 62 12.95 -10.05 9.77
N GLY A 63 11.93 -10.66 10.37
CA GLY A 63 10.57 -10.10 10.49
C GLY A 63 9.75 -10.01 9.19
N ILE A 64 10.38 -10.12 8.02
CA ILE A 64 9.74 -9.96 6.69
C ILE A 64 8.65 -11.01 6.45
N ALA A 65 8.82 -12.22 6.96
CA ALA A 65 7.80 -13.28 6.85
C ALA A 65 6.43 -12.85 7.41
N SER A 66 6.40 -12.07 8.50
CA SER A 66 5.16 -11.55 9.07
C SER A 66 4.53 -10.45 8.19
N MET A 67 5.37 -9.69 7.48
CA MET A 67 4.92 -8.61 6.59
C MET A 67 4.23 -9.14 5.33
N LEU A 68 4.45 -10.40 4.91
CA LEU A 68 3.75 -11.00 3.78
C LEU A 68 2.23 -11.05 3.98
N THR A 69 1.78 -11.42 5.18
CA THR A 69 0.34 -11.43 5.49
C THR A 69 -0.19 -10.01 5.59
N ALA A 70 0.56 -9.12 6.25
CA ALA A 70 0.15 -7.72 6.43
C ALA A 70 0.04 -6.96 5.09
N SER A 71 1.01 -7.13 4.18
CA SER A 71 0.98 -6.48 2.86
C SER A 71 -0.15 -7.02 1.99
N ARG A 72 -0.47 -8.33 2.07
CA ARG A 72 -1.62 -8.91 1.38
C ARG A 72 -2.95 -8.39 1.92
N LEU A 73 -3.06 -8.17 3.23
CA LEU A 73 -4.26 -7.59 3.84
C LEU A 73 -4.58 -6.21 3.26
N ALA A 74 -3.56 -5.41 2.93
CA ALA A 74 -3.76 -4.09 2.31
C ALA A 74 -4.50 -4.16 0.96
N ARG A 75 -4.48 -5.30 0.26
CA ARG A 75 -5.27 -5.51 -0.97
C ARG A 75 -6.71 -5.96 -0.73
N ILE A 76 -7.03 -6.39 0.49
CA ILE A 76 -8.32 -7.01 0.84
C ILE A 76 -9.17 -6.06 1.68
N ALA A 77 -8.57 -5.40 2.66
CA ALA A 77 -9.25 -4.55 3.63
C ALA A 77 -8.80 -3.08 3.52
N PRO A 78 -9.64 -2.11 3.92
CA PRO A 78 -11.05 -2.26 4.34
C PRO A 78 -12.01 -2.58 3.18
N VAL A 79 -11.58 -2.38 1.93
CA VAL A 79 -12.33 -2.74 0.71
C VAL A 79 -11.37 -3.47 -0.23
N SER A 80 -11.85 -4.51 -0.92
CA SER A 80 -11.03 -5.27 -1.87
C SER A 80 -10.56 -4.36 -3.01
N ARG A 81 -9.33 -4.59 -3.51
CA ARG A 81 -8.81 -3.83 -4.64
C ARG A 81 -9.67 -3.95 -5.91
N GLU A 82 -10.38 -5.06 -6.07
CA GLU A 82 -11.30 -5.33 -7.19
C GLU A 82 -12.60 -4.53 -7.10
N MET A 83 -12.89 -3.95 -5.93
CA MET A 83 -14.06 -3.10 -5.68
C MET A 83 -13.65 -1.63 -5.43
N ILE A 84 -12.40 -1.27 -5.76
CA ILE A 84 -11.96 0.12 -5.71
C ILE A 84 -12.37 0.79 -7.02
N LEU A 85 -13.23 1.81 -6.89
CA LEU A 85 -13.81 2.59 -7.99
C LEU A 85 -14.50 1.68 -9.03
#